data_AF-A0A392M4Q3-F1
#
_entry.id   AF-A0A392M4Q3-F1
#
_cell.length_a   1.000
_cell.length_b   1.000
_cell.length_c   1.000
_cell.angle_alpha   90.00
_cell.angle_beta   90.00
_cell.angle_gamma   90.00
#
_symmetry.space_group_name_H-M   'P 1'
#
loop_
_entity.id
_entity.type
_entity.pdbx_description
1 polymer ?
#
loop_
_entity_poly.entity_id
_entity_poly.type
_entity_poly.pdbx_seq_one_letter_code
_entity_poly.pdbx_strand_id
1 'polypeptide(L)'
;MGDVAKDLTAGTVGGAAQLICGHPFDTIKVKLQSQPTPLPGQPPKYAGAFDAVRQTIAAEGPRGLYKGMGAPLATVAAFNAVLFTVRGQMESIVRSHPGAPLTVNQQFVCGAGAGVAVSFLACPTELIKCR
;
A
#
# COMPACT_ATOMS: atom_id res chain seq x y z
N MET A 1 18.52 -21.52 7.22
CA MET A 1 18.36 -20.21 7.90
C MET A 1 18.95 -19.04 7.09
N GLY A 2 20.07 -19.21 6.37
CA GLY A 2 20.65 -18.13 5.56
C GLY A 2 19.75 -17.61 4.43
N ASP A 3 18.98 -18.48 3.76
CA ASP A 3 18.13 -18.06 2.63
C ASP A 3 16.90 -17.27 3.08
N VAL A 4 16.25 -17.69 4.17
CA VAL A 4 15.11 -16.95 4.75
C VAL A 4 15.49 -15.54 5.19
N ALA A 5 16.68 -15.35 5.77
CA ALA A 5 17.16 -14.04 6.16
C ALA A 5 17.46 -13.14 4.95
N LYS A 6 18.02 -13.71 3.88
CA LYS A 6 18.26 -12.99 2.61
C LYS A 6 16.94 -12.59 1.96
N ASP A 7 15.97 -13.50 1.87
CA ASP A 7 14.66 -13.25 1.28
C ASP A 7 13.87 -12.20 2.06
N LEU A 8 13.90 -12.27 3.39
CA LEU A 8 13.25 -11.29 4.25
C LEU A 8 13.88 -9.90 4.09
N THR A 9 15.20 -9.82 4.07
CA THR A 9 15.91 -8.53 3.93
C THR A 9 15.66 -7.93 2.54
N ALA A 10 15.77 -8.73 1.49
CA ALA A 10 15.52 -8.30 0.12
C ALA A 10 14.06 -7.85 -0.07
N GLY A 11 13.09 -8.60 0.47
CA GLY A 11 11.67 -8.23 0.44
C GLY A 11 11.37 -6.95 1.20
N THR A 12 11.99 -6.74 2.36
CA THR A 12 11.78 -5.53 3.17
C THR A 12 12.37 -4.29 2.50
N VAL A 13 13.59 -4.39 1.96
CA VAL A 13 14.24 -3.28 1.22
C VAL A 13 13.47 -2.97 -0.06
N GLY A 14 13.04 -4.00 -0.80
CA GLY A 14 12.20 -3.83 -1.98
C GLY A 14 10.88 -3.13 -1.66
N GLY A 15 10.20 -3.56 -0.59
CA GLY A 15 8.96 -2.93 -0.12
C GLY A 15 9.14 -1.47 0.31
N ALA A 16 10.23 -1.16 1.02
CA ALA A 16 10.56 0.20 1.40
C ALA A 16 10.85 1.08 0.17
N ALA A 17 11.63 0.58 -0.79
CA ALA A 17 11.92 1.31 -2.03
C ALA A 17 10.64 1.57 -2.85
N GLN A 18 9.75 0.57 -2.95
CA GLN A 18 8.45 0.73 -3.60
C GLN A 18 7.62 1.83 -2.94
N LEU A 19 7.58 1.85 -1.60
CA LEU A 19 6.84 2.88 -0.87
C LEU A 19 7.48 4.27 -1.06
N ILE A 20 8.81 4.38 -1.00
CA ILE A 20 9.52 5.65 -1.20
C ILE A 20 9.23 6.22 -2.59
N CYS A 21 9.30 5.40 -3.64
CA CYS A 21 9.03 5.82 -5.01
C CYS A 21 7.54 6.10 -5.26
N GLY A 22 6.64 5.32 -4.64
CA GLY A 22 5.19 5.38 -4.89
C GLY A 22 4.44 6.42 -4.07
N HIS A 23 4.90 6.74 -2.86
CA HIS A 23 4.15 7.59 -1.93
C HIS A 23 3.91 9.03 -2.40
N PRO A 24 4.79 9.68 -3.19
CA PRO A 24 4.45 10.96 -3.82
C PRO A 24 3.18 10.88 -4.67
N PHE A 25 3.00 9.79 -5.43
CA PHE A 25 1.80 9.58 -6.24
C PHE A 25 0.58 9.34 -5.36
N ASP A 26 0.72 8.55 -4.29
CA ASP A 26 -0.37 8.34 -3.32
C ASP A 26 -0.80 9.65 -2.66
N THR A 27 0.15 10.50 -2.27
CA THR A 27 -0.14 11.78 -1.61
C THR A 27 -0.95 12.69 -2.52
N ILE A 28 -0.59 12.75 -3.81
CA ILE A 28 -1.33 13.52 -4.81
C ILE A 28 -2.70 12.92 -5.09
N LYS A 29 -2.80 11.59 -5.18
CA LYS A 29 -4.07 10.87 -5.35
C LYS A 29 -5.03 11.18 -4.19
N VAL A 30 -4.57 11.07 -2.94
CA VAL A 30 -5.40 11.38 -1.77
C VAL A 30 -5.79 12.85 -1.75
N LYS A 31 -4.87 13.79 -2.01
CA LYS A 31 -5.20 15.23 -2.07
C LYS A 31 -6.25 15.54 -3.15
N LEU A 32 -6.21 14.87 -4.31
CA LEU A 32 -7.21 15.02 -5.37
C LEU A 32 -8.56 14.40 -5.01
N GLN A 33 -8.57 13.23 -4.37
CA GLN A 33 -9.79 12.51 -3.98
C GLN A 33 -10.48 13.11 -2.75
N SER A 34 -9.70 13.70 -1.85
CA SER A 34 -10.19 14.34 -0.62
C SER A 34 -10.41 15.84 -0.75
N GLN A 35 -10.19 16.45 -1.92
CA GLN A 35 -10.48 17.87 -2.09
C GLN A 35 -12.00 18.11 -2.00
N PRO A 36 -12.43 19.22 -1.37
CA PRO A 36 -13.84 19.53 -1.26
C PRO A 36 -14.48 19.75 -2.63
N THR A 37 -15.74 19.34 -2.77
CA THR A 37 -16.52 19.61 -3.98
C THR A 37 -16.61 21.12 -4.21
N PRO A 38 -16.28 21.62 -5.41
CA PRO A 38 -16.33 23.06 -5.69
C PRO A 38 -17.76 23.58 -5.54
N LEU A 39 -17.91 24.78 -4.97
CA LEU A 39 -19.19 25.50 -4.98
C LEU A 39 -19.56 25.89 -6.42
N PRO A 40 -20.86 26.06 -6.73
CA PRO A 40 -21.29 26.52 -8.06
C PRO A 40 -20.56 27.82 -8.46
N GLY A 41 -19.83 27.77 -9.57
CA GLY A 41 -19.05 28.92 -10.08
C GLY A 41 -17.63 29.07 -9.54
N GLN A 42 -17.16 28.20 -8.63
CA GLN A 42 -15.76 28.21 -8.18
C GLN A 42 -14.93 27.08 -8.83
N PRO A 43 -13.66 27.34 -9.20
CA PRO A 43 -12.76 26.30 -9.68
C PRO A 43 -12.40 25.32 -8.53
N PRO A 44 -12.11 24.04 -8.85
CA PRO A 44 -11.60 23.10 -7.86
C PRO A 44 -10.27 23.58 -7.27
N LYS A 45 -10.00 23.20 -6.02
CA LYS A 45 -8.74 23.52 -5.33
C LYS A 45 -7.53 23.03 -6.13
N TYR A 46 -7.66 21.86 -6.74
CA TYR A 46 -6.68 21.29 -7.64
C TYR A 46 -7.33 21.01 -9.00
N ALA A 47 -6.86 21.67 -10.06
CA ALA A 47 -7.34 21.47 -11.43
C ALA A 47 -6.91 20.10 -12.01
N GLY A 48 -5.92 19.46 -11.41
CA GLY A 48 -5.43 18.14 -11.79
C GLY A 48 -4.19 17.72 -11.01
N ALA A 49 -3.59 16.57 -11.38
CA ALA A 49 -2.44 16.01 -10.66
C ALA A 49 -1.20 16.91 -10.69
N PHE A 50 -0.86 17.47 -11.85
CA PHE A 50 0.29 18.37 -11.98
C PHE A 50 0.12 19.67 -11.19
N ASP A 51 -1.11 20.20 -11.14
CA ASP A 51 -1.44 21.37 -10.34
C ASP A 51 -1.34 21.06 -8.84
N ALA A 52 -1.85 19.91 -8.40
CA ALA A 52 -1.70 19.44 -7.02
C ALA A 52 -0.23 19.25 -6.62
N VAL A 53 0.63 18.74 -7.50
CA VAL A 53 2.08 18.62 -7.27
C VAL A 53 2.70 20.00 -7.11
N ARG A 54 2.46 20.91 -8.05
CA ARG A 54 3.03 22.26 -8.04
C ARG A 54 2.62 23.03 -6.79
N GLN A 55 1.34 23.02 -6.44
CA GLN A 55 0.85 23.68 -5.23
C GLN A 55 1.41 23.05 -3.96
N THR A 56 1.54 21.71 -3.89
CA THR A 56 2.09 21.03 -2.72
C THR A 56 3.57 21.37 -2.51
N ILE A 57 4.38 21.37 -3.59
CA ILE A 57 5.79 21.76 -3.51
C ILE A 57 5.93 23.24 -3.14
N ALA A 58 5.08 24.12 -3.67
CA ALA A 58 5.12 25.55 -3.35
C ALA A 58 4.76 25.84 -1.89
N ALA A 59 3.80 25.10 -1.32
CA ALA A 59 3.31 25.33 0.04
C ALA A 59 4.11 24.61 1.13
N GLU A 60 4.47 23.34 0.90
CA GLU A 60 5.07 22.45 1.92
C GLU A 60 6.51 22.02 1.56
N GLY A 61 7.02 22.44 0.40
CA GLY A 61 8.28 21.98 -0.15
C GLY A 61 8.24 20.53 -0.66
N PRO A 62 9.36 20.00 -1.17
CA PRO A 62 9.45 18.63 -1.69
C PRO A 62 9.13 17.56 -0.64
N ARG A 63 9.39 17.85 0.65
CA ARG A 63 9.07 16.95 1.77
C ARG A 63 7.57 16.81 2.01
N GLY A 64 6.75 17.76 1.54
CA GLY A 64 5.29 17.68 1.60
C GLY A 64 4.71 16.48 0.85
N LEU A 65 5.41 15.99 -0.19
CA LEU A 65 5.03 14.79 -0.94
C LEU A 65 5.25 13.48 -0.16
N TYR A 66 6.01 13.53 0.94
CA TYR A 66 6.36 12.39 1.79
C TYR A 66 5.63 12.42 3.14
N LYS A 67 4.74 13.40 3.34
CA LYS A 67 3.96 13.56 4.57
C LYS A 67 3.06 12.34 4.76
N GLY A 68 3.01 11.82 5.99
CA GLY A 68 2.23 10.62 6.32
C GLY A 68 2.86 9.29 5.91
N MET A 69 4.09 9.27 5.35
CA MET A 69 4.79 8.02 4.96
C MET A 69 5.20 7.15 6.16
N GLY A 70 5.38 7.75 7.34
CA GLY A 70 5.90 7.04 8.53
C GLY A 70 5.05 5.84 8.96
N ALA A 71 3.71 5.98 8.94
CA ALA A 71 2.83 4.89 9.33
C ALA A 71 2.91 3.69 8.36
N PRO A 72 2.78 3.87 7.04
CA PRO A 72 3.00 2.79 6.07
C PRO A 72 4.41 2.17 6.12
N LEU A 73 5.47 2.97 6.33
CA LEU A 73 6.83 2.44 6.47
C LEU A 73 6.98 1.55 7.71
N ALA A 74 6.38 1.95 8.83
CA ALA A 74 6.46 1.20 10.08
C ALA A 74 5.68 -0.12 10.02
N THR A 75 4.60 -0.17 9.24
CA THR A 75 3.70 -1.34 9.17
C THR A 75 3.95 -2.25 7.97
N VAL A 76 4.80 -1.88 7.01
CA VAL A 76 5.07 -2.67 5.78
C VAL A 76 5.53 -4.09 6.06
N ALA A 77 6.39 -4.28 7.08
CA ALA A 77 6.88 -5.60 7.46
C ALA A 77 5.75 -6.46 8.04
N ALA A 78 4.89 -5.87 8.87
CA ALA A 78 3.73 -6.57 9.44
C ALA A 78 2.71 -6.94 8.35
N PHE A 79 2.46 -6.05 7.38
CA PHE A 79 1.60 -6.35 6.24
C PHE A 79 2.09 -7.54 5.44
N ASN A 80 3.36 -7.52 5.04
CA ASN A 80 3.94 -8.60 4.26
C ASN A 80 3.95 -9.90 5.06
N ALA A 81 4.29 -9.86 6.35
CA ALA A 81 4.28 -11.03 7.22
C ALA A 81 2.89 -11.68 7.29
N VAL A 82 1.83 -10.90 7.56
CA VAL A 82 0.45 -11.40 7.61
C VAL A 82 0.00 -11.92 6.24
N LEU A 83 0.27 -11.17 5.17
CA LEU A 83 -0.08 -11.55 3.80
C LEU A 83 0.53 -12.91 3.43
N PHE A 84 1.84 -13.07 3.60
CA PHE A 84 2.54 -14.31 3.25
C PHE A 84 2.16 -15.47 4.16
N THR A 85 1.96 -15.22 5.46
CA THR A 85 1.55 -16.28 6.41
C THR A 85 0.17 -16.81 6.05
N VAL A 86 -0.82 -15.93 5.92
CA VAL A 86 -2.21 -16.33 5.65
C VAL A 86 -2.32 -16.95 4.26
N ARG A 87 -1.65 -16.36 3.26
CA ARG A 87 -1.60 -16.94 1.92
C ARG A 87 -0.94 -18.32 1.91
N GLY A 88 0.19 -18.50 2.60
CA GLY A 88 0.87 -19.80 2.69
C GLY A 88 0.01 -20.88 3.36
N GLN A 89 -0.71 -20.52 4.43
CA GLN A 89 -1.67 -21.41 5.08
C GLN A 89 -2.84 -21.79 4.15
N MET A 90 -3.44 -20.79 3.48
CA MET A 90 -4.53 -21.03 2.52
C MET A 90 -4.09 -21.89 1.34
N GLU A 91 -2.90 -21.62 0.79
CA GLU A 91 -2.32 -22.44 -0.26
C GLU A 91 -2.07 -23.88 0.22
N SER A 92 -1.64 -24.09 1.46
CA SER A 92 -1.45 -25.44 2.01
C SER A 92 -2.75 -26.22 2.16
N ILE A 93 -3.87 -25.55 2.42
CA ILE A 93 -5.19 -26.18 2.56
C ILE A 93 -5.78 -26.51 1.18
N VAL A 94 -5.60 -25.62 0.21
CA VAL A 94 -6.24 -25.70 -1.11
C VAL A 94 -5.43 -26.55 -2.10
N ARG A 95 -4.11 -26.71 -1.89
CA ARG A 95 -3.24 -27.51 -2.77
C ARG A 95 -3.55 -29.00 -2.66
N SER A 96 -3.69 -29.65 -3.83
CA SER A 96 -3.93 -31.10 -3.92
C SER A 96 -2.65 -31.93 -3.74
N HIS A 97 -1.49 -31.42 -4.18
CA HIS A 97 -0.19 -32.07 -4.02
C HIS A 97 0.92 -31.05 -3.72
N PRO A 98 1.96 -31.42 -2.95
CA PRO A 98 3.12 -30.56 -2.74
C PRO A 98 3.78 -30.19 -4.07
N GLY A 99 3.81 -28.91 -4.42
CA GLY A 99 4.46 -28.39 -5.63
C GLY A 99 3.59 -28.28 -6.88
N ALA A 100 2.30 -28.65 -6.83
CA ALA A 100 1.39 -28.40 -7.95
C ALA A 100 1.11 -26.89 -8.12
N PRO A 101 1.15 -26.35 -9.36
CA PRO A 101 0.77 -24.96 -9.60
C PRO A 101 -0.71 -24.76 -9.25
N LEU A 102 -1.02 -23.72 -8.47
CA LEU A 102 -2.40 -23.39 -8.11
C LEU A 102 -3.16 -22.89 -9.34
N THR A 103 -4.39 -23.36 -9.50
CA THR A 103 -5.30 -22.83 -10.53
C THR A 103 -5.70 -21.38 -10.20
N VAL A 104 -6.11 -20.60 -11.21
CA VAL A 104 -6.50 -19.18 -11.04
C VAL A 104 -7.58 -19.01 -9.96
N ASN A 105 -8.57 -19.90 -9.92
CA ASN A 105 -9.64 -19.86 -8.91
C ASN A 105 -9.11 -20.10 -7.49
N GLN A 106 -8.15 -21.02 -7.34
CA GLN A 106 -7.52 -21.29 -6.04
C GLN A 106 -6.63 -20.13 -5.60
N GLN A 107 -5.88 -19.52 -6.54
CA GLN A 107 -5.11 -18.31 -6.27
C GLN A 107 -6.00 -17.15 -5.84
N PHE A 108 -7.17 -17.01 -6.46
CA PHE A 108 -8.17 -16.01 -6.07
C PHE A 108 -8.67 -16.24 -4.64
N VAL A 109 -9.04 -17.47 -4.27
CA VAL A 109 -9.50 -17.80 -2.90
C VAL A 109 -8.40 -17.55 -1.86
N CYS A 110 -7.17 -17.97 -2.15
CA CYS A 110 -6.04 -17.74 -1.25
C CYS A 110 -5.73 -16.24 -1.12
N GLY A 111 -5.80 -15.50 -2.22
CA GLY A 111 -5.62 -14.05 -2.24
C GLY A 111 -6.71 -13.30 -1.49
N ALA A 112 -7.98 -13.70 -1.66
CA ALA A 112 -9.11 -13.11 -0.95
C ALA A 112 -9.01 -13.33 0.56
N GLY A 113 -8.69 -14.56 1.00
CA GLY A 113 -8.50 -14.87 2.42
C GLY A 113 -7.35 -14.09 3.05
N ALA A 114 -6.21 -13.99 2.35
CA ALA A 114 -5.08 -13.19 2.81
C ALA A 114 -5.42 -11.69 2.83
N GLY A 115 -6.17 -11.20 1.85
CA GLY A 115 -6.64 -9.82 1.78
C GLY A 115 -7.50 -9.45 3.00
N VAL A 116 -8.48 -10.29 3.35
CA VAL A 116 -9.34 -10.09 4.53
C VAL A 116 -8.52 -10.00 5.81
N ALA A 117 -7.51 -10.87 5.98
CA ALA A 117 -6.65 -10.82 7.16
C ALA A 117 -5.79 -9.56 7.21
N VAL A 118 -5.24 -9.13 6.07
CA VAL A 118 -4.45 -7.89 5.96
C VAL A 118 -5.30 -6.65 6.24
N SER A 119 -6.58 -6.65 5.88
CA SER A 119 -7.49 -5.51 6.11
C SER A 119 -7.53 -5.04 7.56
N PHE A 120 -7.43 -5.95 8.54
CA PHE A 120 -7.43 -5.60 9.97
C PHE A 120 -6.24 -4.72 10.37
N LEU A 121 -5.10 -4.87 9.71
CA LEU A 121 -3.94 -4.00 9.89
C LEU A 121 -3.98 -2.79 8.94
N ALA A 122 -4.55 -2.97 7.74
CA ALA A 122 -4.46 -1.99 6.67
C ALA A 122 -5.32 -0.78 6.95
N CYS A 123 -6.59 -1.02 7.31
CA CYS A 123 -7.55 0.03 7.59
C CYS A 123 -7.09 1.04 8.67
N PRO A 124 -6.59 0.63 9.85
CA PRO A 124 -6.12 1.61 10.85
C PRO A 124 -4.86 2.34 10.39
N THR A 125 -3.95 1.68 9.68
CA THR A 125 -2.73 2.32 9.16
C THR A 125 -3.08 3.38 8.11
N GLU A 126 -4.00 3.06 7.19
CA GLU A 126 -4.47 4.00 6.18
C GLU A 126 -5.23 5.17 6.79
N LEU A 127 -6.01 4.93 7.85
CA LEU A 127 -6.66 6.01 8.60
C LEU A 127 -5.64 6.99 9.19
N ILE A 128 -4.54 6.48 9.77
CA ILE A 128 -3.45 7.30 10.31
C ILE A 128 -2.73 8.07 9.19
N LYS A 129 -2.57 7.49 8.01
CA LYS A 129 -1.98 8.17 6.84
C LYS A 129 -2.85 9.33 6.35
N CYS A 130 -4.17 9.19 6.44
CA CYS A 130 -5.13 10.17 5.91
C CYS A 130 -5.44 11.34 6.87
N ARG A 131 -5.09 11.24 8.16
CA ARG A 131 -5.26 12.31 9.16
C ARG A 131 -4.00 13.14 9.33
#